data_AF-A0A0N5AV41-F1
#
_entry.id   AF-A0A0N5AV41-F1
#
_cell.length_a   1.000
_cell.length_b   1.000
_cell.length_c   1.000
_cell.angle_alpha   90.00
_cell.angle_beta   90.00
_cell.angle_gamma   90.00
#
_symmetry.space_group_name_H-M   'P 1'
#
loop_
_entity.id
_entity.type
_entity.pdbx_description
1 polymer ?
#
loop_
_entity_poly.entity_id
_entity_poly.type
_entity_poly.pdbx_seq_one_letter_code
_entity_poly.pdbx_strand_id
1 'polypeptide(L)' 'MFDSIHLPPIFSNPIKWNCAQLSAWLKQTDLGGFAELLERDEVDGEAFMLLSVDECINTLKIKLGPAMKLESLGKE' A
#
# COMPACT_ATOMS: atom_id res chain seq x y z
N MET A 1 20.25 -7.41 7.08
CA MET A 1 20.19 -7.59 5.62
C MET A 1 18.78 -8.04 5.34
N PHE A 2 17.87 -7.09 5.08
CA PHE A 2 16.51 -7.44 4.68
C PHE A 2 16.62 -7.88 3.23
N ASP A 3 16.16 -9.10 2.94
CA ASP A 3 16.11 -9.62 1.57
C ASP A 3 15.47 -8.58 0.65
N SER A 4 16.06 -8.34 -0.51
CA SER A 4 15.53 -7.41 -1.50
C SER A 4 14.08 -7.77 -1.80
N ILE A 5 13.14 -6.95 -1.33
CA ILE A 5 11.72 -7.15 -1.55
C ILE A 5 11.51 -7.08 -3.07
N HIS A 6 11.17 -8.21 -3.68
CA HIS A 6 10.90 -8.23 -5.11
C HIS A 6 9.51 -7.63 -5.33
N LEU A 7 9.47 -6.33 -5.61
CA LEU A 7 8.21 -5.65 -5.92
C LEU A 7 7.73 -6.01 -7.34
N PRO A 8 6.41 -6.05 -7.57
CA PRO A 8 5.86 -6.18 -8.90
C PRO A 8 6.22 -4.96 -9.76
N PRO A 9 6.42 -5.12 -11.08
CA PRO A 9 6.74 -4.01 -11.97
C PRO A 9 5.66 -2.92 -11.97
N ILE A 10 6.10 -1.67 -12.02
CA ILE A 10 5.25 -0.47 -12.11
C ILE A 10 5.22 -0.02 -13.58
N PHE A 11 4.05 -0.06 -14.21
CA PHE A 11 3.89 0.25 -15.64
C PHE A 11 3.37 1.66 -15.93
N SER A 12 2.95 2.41 -14.90
CA SER A 12 2.47 3.79 -14.99
C SER A 12 2.71 4.52 -13.66
N ASN A 13 2.62 5.84 -13.66
CA ASN A 13 2.86 6.65 -12.46
C ASN A 13 1.88 6.27 -11.32
N PRO A 14 2.38 5.72 -10.19
CA PRO A 14 1.51 5.25 -9.11
C PRO A 14 0.66 6.33 -8.45
N ILE A 15 1.13 7.59 -8.41
CA ILE A 15 0.34 8.71 -7.86
C ILE A 15 -0.98 8.89 -8.63
N LYS A 16 -1.03 8.46 -9.91
CA LYS A 16 -2.22 8.57 -10.75
C LYS A 16 -3.08 7.30 -10.74
N TRP A 17 -2.72 6.28 -9.97
CA TRP A 17 -3.51 5.06 -9.89
C TRP A 17 -4.81 5.32 -9.16
N ASN A 18 -5.90 4.79 -9.70
CA ASN A 18 -7.14 4.67 -8.94
C ASN A 18 -7.07 3.50 -7.95
N CYS A 19 -8.08 3.38 -7.08
CA CYS A 19 -8.14 2.33 -6.04
C CYS A 19 -7.99 0.92 -6.61
N ALA A 20 -8.61 0.63 -7.78
CA ALA A 20 -8.56 -0.69 -8.41
C ALA A 20 -7.15 -1.04 -8.93
N GLN A 21 -6.45 -0.05 -9.52
CA GLN A 21 -5.07 -0.23 -9.99
C GLN A 21 -4.11 -0.47 -8.82
N LEU A 22 -4.23 0.31 -7.75
CA LEU A 22 -3.46 0.13 -6.53
C LEU A 22 -3.73 -1.25 -5.90
N SER A 23 -5.00 -1.62 -5.75
CA SER A 23 -5.44 -2.92 -5.23
C SER A 23 -4.85 -4.08 -6.04
N ALA A 24 -4.93 -4.02 -7.37
CA ALA A 24 -4.39 -5.05 -8.26
C ALA A 24 -2.86 -5.20 -8.15
N TRP A 25 -2.13 -4.09 -7.97
CA TRP A 25 -0.70 -4.14 -7.75
C TRP A 25 -0.35 -4.66 -6.36
N LEU A 26 -1.02 -4.17 -5.31
CA LEU A 26 -0.76 -4.57 -3.93
C LEU A 26 -1.02 -6.07 -3.69
N LYS A 27 -2.03 -6.66 -4.36
CA LYS A 27 -2.32 -8.11 -4.35
C LYS A 27 -1.13 -9.00 -4.75
N GLN A 28 -0.13 -8.45 -5.43
CA GLN A 28 1.06 -9.17 -5.87
C GLN A 28 2.25 -9.01 -4.91
N THR A 29 2.06 -8.30 -3.80
CA THR A 29 3.07 -8.10 -2.73
C THR A 29 2.78 -8.98 -1.52
N ASP A 30 3.69 -9.00 -0.54
CA ASP A 30 3.44 -9.65 0.76
C ASP A 30 2.37 -8.92 1.61
N LEU A 31 1.88 -7.77 1.15
CA LEU A 31 0.81 -6.98 1.75
C LEU A 31 -0.54 -7.15 1.02
N GLY A 32 -0.64 -8.11 0.09
CA GLY A 32 -1.86 -8.31 -0.72
C GLY A 32 -3.15 -8.53 0.08
N GLY A 33 -3.05 -9.01 1.32
CA GLY A 33 -4.20 -9.14 2.23
C GLY A 33 -4.87 -7.82 2.62
N PHE A 34 -4.24 -6.68 2.37
CA PHE A 34 -4.79 -5.34 2.64
C PHE A 34 -5.42 -4.70 1.40
N ALA A 35 -5.31 -5.30 0.21
CA ALA A 35 -5.77 -4.68 -1.03
C ALA A 35 -7.28 -4.38 -1.03
N GLU A 36 -8.11 -5.33 -0.59
CA GLU A 36 -9.56 -5.13 -0.50
C GLU A 36 -9.95 -4.11 0.58
N LEU A 37 -9.18 -4.05 1.67
CA LEU A 37 -9.37 -3.04 2.72
C LEU A 37 -9.13 -1.64 2.15
N LEU A 38 -7.99 -1.43 1.49
CA LEU A 38 -7.63 -0.13 0.92
C LEU A 38 -8.58 0.28 -0.21
N GLU A 39 -8.97 -0.66 -1.07
CA GLU A 39 -9.93 -0.39 -2.15
C GLU A 39 -11.32 0.00 -1.62
N ARG A 40 -11.82 -0.71 -0.60
CA ARG A 40 -13.11 -0.41 0.05
C ARG A 40 -13.08 0.94 0.76
N ASP A 41 -11.96 1.28 1.38
CA ASP A 41 -11.79 2.52 2.12
C ASP A 41 -11.32 3.68 1.20
N GLU A 42 -11.49 3.52 -0.12
CA GLU A 42 -11.24 4.53 -1.16
C GLU A 42 -9.80 5.08 -1.19
N VAL A 43 -8.83 4.24 -0.84
CA VAL A 43 -7.41 4.57 -0.93
C VAL A 43 -6.94 4.36 -2.38
N ASP A 44 -6.68 5.46 -3.06
CA ASP A 44 -6.05 5.50 -4.38
C ASP A 44 -4.53 5.69 -4.27
N GLY A 45 -3.85 5.83 -5.40
CA GLY A 45 -2.39 5.95 -5.44
C GLY A 45 -1.85 7.21 -4.75
N GLU A 46 -2.57 8.34 -4.83
CA GLU A 46 -2.15 9.58 -4.16
C GLU A 46 -2.34 9.45 -2.65
N ALA A 47 -3.50 8.97 -2.20
CA ALA A 47 -3.76 8.70 -0.79
C ALA A 47 -2.76 7.70 -0.20
N PHE A 48 -2.42 6.65 -0.95
CA PHE A 48 -1.47 5.62 -0.51
C PHE A 48 -0.06 6.18 -0.26
N MET A 49 0.42 7.10 -1.11
CA MET A 49 1.73 7.74 -0.97
C MET A 49 1.80 8.71 0.23
N LEU A 50 0.64 9.17 0.72
CA LEU A 50 0.53 10.06 1.87
C LEU A 50 0.26 9.32 3.19
N LEU A 51 -0.07 8.02 3.13
CA LEU A 51 -0.35 7.22 4.31
C LEU A 51 0.83 7.25 5.28
N SER A 52 0.54 7.58 6.53
CA SER A 52 1.44 7.44 7.66
C SER A 52 1.20 6.15 8.43
N VAL A 53 2.19 5.68 9.19
CA VAL A 53 2.01 4.57 10.15
C VAL A 53 0.85 4.84 11.11
N ASP A 54 0.67 6.09 11.54
CA ASP A 54 -0.40 6.49 12.46
C ASP A 54 -1.79 6.27 11.84
N GLU A 55 -2.01 6.72 10.60
CA GLU A 55 -3.26 6.52 9.88
C GLU A 55 -3.53 5.03 9.62
N CYS A 56 -2.50 4.25 9.27
CA CYS A 56 -2.65 2.80 9.12
C CYS A 56 -3.15 2.14 10.41
N ILE A 57 -2.66 2.54 11.58
CA ILE A 57 -3.04 1.93 12.87
C ILE A 57 -4.37 2.47 13.38
N ASN A 58 -4.54 3.79 13.38
CA ASN A 58 -5.64 4.46 14.05
C ASN A 58 -6.88 4.59 13.17
N THR A 59 -6.71 4.72 11.84
CA THR A 59 -7.82 4.83 10.90
C THR A 59 -8.15 3.47 10.29
N LEU A 60 -7.17 2.80 9.68
CA LEU A 60 -7.37 1.54 8.94
C LEU A 60 -7.32 0.28 9.84
N LYS A 61 -7.00 0.44 11.13
CA LYS A 61 -6.92 -0.64 12.13
C LYS A 61 -5.93 -1.76 11.77
N ILE A 62 -4.86 -1.40 11.07
CA ILE A 62 -3.77 -2.31 10.67
C ILE A 62 -2.76 -2.42 11.81
N LYS A 63 -2.22 -3.63 12.03
CA LYS A 63 -1.17 -3.84 13.05
C LYS A 63 0.13 -3.11 12.68
N LEU A 64 0.90 -2.71 13.69
CA LEU A 64 2.15 -1.94 13.53
C LEU A 64 3.12 -2.50 12.47
N GLY A 65 3.38 -3.81 12.46
CA GLY A 65 4.32 -4.43 11.52
C GLY A 65 3.93 -4.19 10.05
N PRO A 66 2.75 -4.63 9.60
CA PRO A 66 2.26 -4.31 8.25
C PRO A 66 2.06 -2.83 7.98
N ALA A 67 1.68 -2.02 8.97
CA ALA A 67 1.55 -0.57 8.83
C ALA A 67 2.87 0.10 8.42
N MET A 68 3.99 -0.26 9.09
CA MET A 68 5.32 0.23 8.71
C MET A 68 5.74 -0.19 7.31
N LYS A 69 5.36 -1.40 6.87
CA LYS A 69 5.65 -1.87 5.51
C LYS A 69 4.84 -1.12 4.44
N LEU A 70 3.54 -0.88 4.69
CA LEU A 70 2.68 -0.10 3.79
C LEU A 70 3.21 1.33 3.64
N GLU A 71 3.54 1.98 4.76
CA GLU A 71 4.13 3.32 4.73
C GLU A 71 5.46 3.35 3.96
N SER A 72 6.35 2.39 4.20
CA SER A 72 7.63 2.31 3.48
C SER A 72 7.42 2.13 1.98
N LEU A 73 6.42 1.35 1.57
CA LEU A 73 6.14 1.06 0.17
C LEU A 73 5.63 2.29 -0.60
N GLY A 74 4.95 3.22 0.08
CA GLY A 74 4.51 4.49 -0.48
C GLY A 74 5.60 5.58 -0.50
N LYS A 75 6.84 5.27 -0.09
CA LYS A 75 7.95 6.25 -0.02
C LYS A 75 9.14 5.89 -0.91
N GLU A 76 9.09 4.76 -1.60
CA GLU A 76 10.09 4.30 -2.60
C GLU A 76 9.75 4.80 -4.00
#